data_AF-A0A4Y9MPW6-F1
#
_entry.id   AF-A0A4Y9MPW6-F1
#
_cell.length_a   1.000
_cell.length_b   1.000
_cell.length_c   1.000
_cell.angle_alpha   90.00
_cell.angle_beta   90.00
_cell.angle_gamma   90.00
#
_symmetry.space_group_name_H-M   'P 1'
#
loop_
_entity.id
_entity.type
_entity.pdbx_description
1 polymer ?
#
loop_
_entity_poly.entity_id
_entity_poly.type
_entity_poly.pdbx_seq_one_letter_code
_entity_poly.pdbx_strand_id
1 'polypeptide(L)'
;MRKWKRVETADGARFRSALAEHEAALLRSLVSSIAGMLDDRESSAPADELEEITGMRTGHSSPPPDATMKRLLPDFYRSATDHPAGSGTADSLNSALRSLHEPEILAAKRAAAQRVLDTVPNGGGRIELTEEDAHAWAAAVNDVRLALGTMLDIGADGPDRLPPEHPMAGHLDVYQWLTVLQEYLVLSLIGKPAR
;
A
#
# COMPACT_ATOMS: atom_id res chain seq x y z
N MET A 1 14.71 -2.28 13.33
CA MET A 1 13.33 -2.61 13.75
C MET A 1 13.33 -3.94 14.47
N ARG A 2 12.59 -4.06 15.58
CA ARG A 2 12.55 -5.30 16.38
C ARG A 2 11.50 -6.28 15.84
N LYS A 3 11.72 -7.59 16.01
CA LYS A 3 10.70 -8.61 15.68
C LYS A 3 9.38 -8.29 16.41
N TRP A 4 8.26 -8.51 15.72
CA TRP A 4 6.93 -8.41 16.33
C TRP A 4 6.72 -9.54 17.34
N LYS A 5 6.04 -9.22 18.45
CA LYS A 5 5.60 -10.18 19.45
C LYS A 5 4.09 -10.16 19.54
N ARG A 6 3.45 -11.30 19.26
CA ARG A 6 2.03 -11.53 19.55
C ARG A 6 1.84 -11.79 21.05
N VAL A 7 0.87 -11.12 21.65
CA VAL A 7 0.48 -11.27 23.05
C VAL A 7 -1.04 -11.41 23.10
N GLU A 8 -1.53 -12.50 23.68
CA GLU A 8 -2.97 -12.67 23.93
C GLU A 8 -3.38 -11.85 25.16
N THR A 9 -4.43 -11.05 25.02
CA THR A 9 -5.01 -10.24 26.10
C THR A 9 -6.50 -10.57 26.26
N ALA A 10 -7.16 -10.02 27.29
CA ALA A 10 -8.60 -10.21 27.48
C ALA A 10 -9.43 -9.66 26.31
N ASP A 11 -8.91 -8.64 25.61
CA ASP A 11 -9.57 -7.95 24.49
C ASP A 11 -9.06 -8.45 23.12
N GLY A 12 -8.46 -9.65 23.08
CA GLY A 12 -7.90 -10.26 21.89
C GLY A 12 -6.39 -10.04 21.73
N ALA A 13 -5.88 -10.40 20.55
CA ALA A 13 -4.45 -10.36 20.26
C ALA A 13 -3.91 -8.92 20.16
N ARG A 14 -2.70 -8.72 20.68
CA ARG A 14 -1.91 -7.50 20.55
C ARG A 14 -0.56 -7.80 19.93
N PHE A 15 -0.09 -6.90 19.08
CA PHE A 15 1.17 -7.04 18.35
C PHE A 15 2.12 -5.95 18.79
N ARG A 16 3.22 -6.33 19.43
CA ARG A 16 4.18 -5.39 20.02
C ARG A 16 5.49 -5.39 19.25
N SER A 17 6.02 -4.19 18.98
CA SER A 17 7.36 -4.00 18.42
C SER A 17 7.98 -2.68 18.92
N ALA A 18 9.13 -2.31 18.38
CA ALA A 18 9.71 -0.99 18.54
C ALA A 18 10.47 -0.55 17.28
N LEU A 19 10.42 0.75 17.02
CA LEU A 19 11.18 1.43 15.96
C LEU A 19 12.20 2.39 16.58
N ALA A 20 13.35 2.55 15.94
CA ALA A 20 14.22 3.70 16.22
C ALA A 20 13.58 4.99 15.69
N GLU A 21 14.04 6.15 16.18
CA GLU A 21 13.51 7.46 15.78
C GLU A 21 13.56 7.67 14.26
N HIS A 22 14.72 7.41 13.63
CA HIS A 22 14.88 7.54 12.18
C HIS A 22 14.02 6.55 11.39
N GLU A 23 13.79 5.34 11.91
CA GLU A 23 12.91 4.34 11.28
C GLU A 23 11.45 4.80 11.31
N ALA A 24 11.00 5.35 12.44
CA ALA A 24 9.66 5.89 12.58
C ALA A 24 9.46 7.12 11.68
N ALA A 25 10.40 8.05 11.66
CA ALA A 25 10.36 9.23 10.80
C ALA A 25 10.29 8.82 9.31
N LEU A 26 11.13 7.87 8.89
CA LEU A 26 11.13 7.34 7.53
C LEU A 26 9.79 6.68 7.17
N LEU A 27 9.28 5.78 8.02
CA LEU A 27 8.01 5.10 7.77
C LEU A 27 6.86 6.09 7.64
N ARG A 28 6.78 7.07 8.56
CA ARG A 28 5.76 8.12 8.51
C ARG A 28 5.87 8.92 7.22
N SER A 29 7.07 9.33 6.83
CA SER A 29 7.29 10.06 5.58
C SER A 29 6.79 9.28 4.37
N LEU A 30 7.16 8.00 4.25
CA LEU A 30 6.77 7.15 3.12
C LEU A 30 5.26 6.92 3.07
N VAL A 31 4.64 6.64 4.23
CA VAL A 31 3.19 6.42 4.32
C VAL A 31 2.43 7.71 4.03
N SER A 32 2.88 8.87 4.53
CA SER A 32 2.29 10.16 4.20
C SER A 32 2.40 10.48 2.72
N SER A 33 3.52 10.16 2.06
CA SER A 33 3.65 10.32 0.60
C SER A 33 2.64 9.45 -0.17
N ILE A 34 2.45 8.20 0.23
CA ILE A 34 1.42 7.32 -0.37
C ILE A 34 0.02 7.88 -0.13
N ALA A 35 -0.30 8.29 1.09
CA ALA A 35 -1.60 8.88 1.41
C ALA A 35 -1.88 10.13 0.55
N GLY A 36 -0.90 11.03 0.43
CA GLY A 36 -1.02 12.22 -0.42
C GLY A 36 -1.28 11.90 -1.89
N MET A 37 -0.57 10.92 -2.46
CA MET A 37 -0.83 10.49 -3.84
C MET A 37 -2.23 9.90 -4.03
N LEU A 38 -2.76 9.18 -3.03
CA LEU A 38 -4.12 8.64 -3.06
C LEU A 38 -5.18 9.75 -2.92
N ASP A 39 -4.92 10.75 -2.08
CA ASP A 39 -5.79 11.93 -1.93
C ASP A 39 -5.81 12.78 -3.21
N ASP A 40 -4.65 12.99 -3.85
CA ASP A 40 -4.55 13.67 -5.14
C ASP A 40 -5.34 12.93 -6.22
N ARG A 41 -5.25 11.59 -6.23
CA ARG A 41 -6.03 10.75 -7.14
C ARG A 41 -7.51 10.96 -6.91
N GLU A 42 -8.02 10.76 -5.69
CA GLU A 42 -9.44 10.94 -5.37
C GLU A 42 -9.95 12.35 -5.74
N SER A 43 -9.20 13.39 -5.36
CA SER A 43 -9.58 14.80 -5.56
C SER A 43 -9.63 15.21 -7.03
N SER A 44 -8.94 14.47 -7.90
CA SER A 44 -8.97 14.67 -9.36
C SER A 44 -10.09 13.92 -10.07
N ALA A 45 -10.96 13.20 -9.34
CA ALA A 45 -12.10 12.50 -9.93
C ALA A 45 -13.07 13.50 -10.59
N PRO A 46 -13.58 13.21 -11.80
CA PRO A 46 -14.63 14.03 -12.39
C PRO A 46 -15.85 14.04 -11.46
N ALA A 47 -16.34 15.23 -11.10
CA ALA A 47 -17.61 15.35 -10.42
C ALA A 47 -18.73 14.92 -11.39
N ASP A 48 -19.56 13.98 -10.96
CA ASP A 48 -20.69 13.50 -11.75
C ASP A 48 -21.98 14.21 -11.30
N GLU A 49 -22.70 14.83 -12.22
CA GLU A 49 -24.00 15.47 -11.93
C GLU A 49 -25.01 14.46 -11.34
N LEU A 50 -24.86 13.16 -11.65
CA LEU A 50 -25.65 12.09 -11.04
C LEU A 50 -25.23 11.78 -9.58
N GLU A 51 -24.01 12.11 -9.16
CA GLU A 51 -23.59 11.96 -7.76
C GLU A 51 -24.41 12.88 -6.86
N GLU A 52 -24.67 14.12 -7.27
CA GLU A 52 -25.49 15.07 -6.49
C GLU A 52 -26.94 14.57 -6.32
N ILE A 53 -27.43 13.78 -7.27
CA ILE A 53 -28.80 13.26 -7.29
C ILE A 53 -28.90 11.92 -6.55
N THR A 54 -27.89 11.05 -6.67
CA THR A 54 -27.94 9.65 -6.19
C THR A 54 -27.13 9.41 -4.92
N GLY A 55 -26.20 10.31 -4.57
CA GLY A 55 -25.21 10.13 -3.51
C GLY A 55 -24.15 9.06 -3.80
N MET A 56 -24.14 8.48 -5.00
CA MET A 56 -23.15 7.48 -5.41
C MET A 56 -21.96 8.18 -6.07
N ARG A 57 -20.83 8.20 -5.35
CA ARG A 57 -19.55 8.67 -5.89
C ARG A 57 -19.08 7.76 -7.02
N THR A 58 -18.92 8.32 -8.20
CA THR A 58 -18.29 7.64 -9.34
C THR A 58 -16.81 8.00 -9.37
N GLY A 59 -15.95 6.97 -9.39
CA GLY A 59 -14.52 7.14 -9.54
C GLY A 59 -14.12 7.36 -10.99
N HIS A 60 -12.80 7.47 -11.23
CA HIS A 60 -12.27 7.60 -12.58
C HIS A 60 -12.63 6.43 -13.48
N SER A 61 -12.88 6.74 -14.74
CA SER A 61 -12.96 5.75 -15.82
C SER A 61 -11.57 5.40 -16.37
N SER A 62 -10.65 6.38 -16.41
CA SER A 62 -9.30 6.20 -16.94
C SER A 62 -8.33 5.60 -15.91
N PRO A 63 -7.38 4.76 -16.36
CA PRO A 63 -6.31 4.27 -15.49
C PRO A 63 -5.44 5.42 -14.98
N PRO A 64 -4.76 5.24 -13.83
CA PRO A 64 -3.79 6.23 -13.35
C PRO A 64 -2.70 6.49 -14.40
N PRO A 65 -2.13 7.71 -14.48
CA PRO A 65 -1.17 8.05 -15.53
C PRO A 65 0.22 7.43 -15.28
N ASP A 66 0.67 7.38 -14.03
CA ASP A 66 2.01 6.91 -13.65
C ASP A 66 2.04 5.42 -13.28
N ALA A 67 3.21 4.80 -13.40
CA ALA A 67 3.40 3.38 -13.15
C ALA A 67 3.16 3.00 -11.67
N THR A 68 3.54 3.88 -10.73
CA THR A 68 3.40 3.64 -9.29
C THR A 68 1.93 3.54 -8.92
N MET A 69 1.10 4.50 -9.33
CA MET A 69 -0.33 4.47 -9.05
C MET A 69 -1.03 3.33 -9.79
N LYS A 70 -0.63 3.00 -11.03
CA LYS A 70 -1.12 1.79 -11.72
C LYS A 70 -0.78 0.50 -10.97
N ARG A 71 0.31 0.46 -10.20
CA ARG A 71 0.65 -0.70 -9.36
C ARG A 71 -0.24 -0.78 -8.13
N LEU A 72 -0.59 0.36 -7.53
CA LEU A 72 -1.49 0.43 -6.37
C LEU A 72 -2.96 0.22 -6.74
N LEU A 73 -3.36 0.70 -7.91
CA LEU A 73 -4.72 0.64 -8.48
C LEU A 73 -4.67 -0.06 -9.84
N PRO A 74 -4.37 -1.38 -9.87
CA PRO A 74 -4.26 -2.13 -11.12
C PRO A 74 -5.61 -2.28 -11.82
N ASP A 75 -5.56 -2.59 -13.10
CA ASP A 75 -6.74 -3.05 -13.84
C ASP A 75 -7.35 -4.30 -13.19
N PHE A 76 -8.69 -4.34 -13.12
CA PHE A 76 -9.47 -5.44 -12.57
C PHE A 76 -9.38 -6.70 -13.44
N TYR A 77 -9.29 -6.49 -14.75
CA TYR A 77 -9.25 -7.55 -15.74
C TYR A 77 -7.99 -7.42 -16.62
N ARG A 78 -7.25 -8.51 -16.75
CA ARG A 78 -6.16 -8.65 -17.73
C ARG A 78 -6.55 -9.73 -18.73
N SER A 79 -6.54 -9.40 -20.02
CA SER A 79 -6.81 -10.40 -21.06
C SER A 79 -5.69 -11.45 -21.06
N ALA A 80 -6.06 -12.73 -21.01
CA ALA A 80 -5.10 -13.85 -21.03
C ALA A 80 -4.50 -14.10 -22.43
N THR A 81 -5.11 -13.53 -23.47
CA THR A 81 -4.69 -13.65 -24.88
C THR A 81 -4.91 -12.33 -25.59
N ASP A 82 -4.03 -11.98 -26.53
CA ASP A 82 -4.32 -10.92 -27.50
C ASP A 82 -5.54 -11.34 -28.33
N HIS A 83 -6.72 -10.83 -27.96
CA HIS A 83 -7.95 -11.17 -28.65
C HIS A 83 -7.94 -10.46 -30.02
N PRO A 84 -8.29 -11.12 -31.14
CA PRO A 84 -8.33 -10.49 -32.45
C PRO A 84 -9.31 -9.31 -32.58
N ALA A 85 -10.21 -9.10 -31.60
CA ALA A 85 -11.10 -7.95 -31.51
C ALA A 85 -10.44 -6.70 -30.89
N GLY A 86 -9.15 -6.79 -30.49
CA GLY A 86 -8.40 -5.72 -29.83
C GLY A 86 -8.68 -5.62 -28.32
N SER A 87 -7.99 -4.69 -27.64
CA SER A 87 -8.11 -4.46 -26.19
C SER A 87 -9.41 -3.75 -25.77
N GLY A 88 -10.19 -3.22 -26.73
CA GLY A 88 -11.29 -2.28 -26.46
C GLY A 88 -12.39 -2.82 -25.53
N THR A 89 -12.69 -4.12 -25.56
CA THR A 89 -13.67 -4.73 -24.64
C THR A 89 -13.14 -4.82 -23.21
N ALA A 90 -11.86 -5.17 -23.04
CA ALA A 90 -11.18 -5.19 -21.75
C ALA A 90 -11.02 -3.77 -21.18
N ASP A 91 -10.69 -2.80 -22.03
CA ASP A 91 -10.54 -1.39 -21.65
C ASP A 91 -11.88 -0.81 -21.18
N SER A 92 -12.97 -1.08 -21.91
CA SER A 92 -14.32 -0.67 -21.51
C SER A 92 -14.76 -1.31 -20.19
N LEU A 93 -14.45 -2.59 -19.99
CA LEU A 93 -14.77 -3.31 -18.74
C LEU A 93 -13.99 -2.71 -17.56
N ASN A 94 -12.67 -2.53 -17.71
CA ASN A 94 -11.84 -1.92 -16.68
C ASN A 94 -12.27 -0.49 -16.36
N SER A 95 -12.66 0.29 -17.38
CA SER A 95 -13.21 1.63 -17.18
C SER A 95 -14.46 1.64 -16.31
N ALA A 96 -15.42 0.76 -16.59
CA ALA A 96 -16.65 0.66 -15.80
C ALA A 96 -16.38 0.19 -14.36
N LEU A 97 -15.57 -0.86 -14.19
CA LEU A 97 -15.24 -1.40 -12.88
C LEU A 97 -14.47 -0.41 -12.02
N ARG A 98 -13.54 0.35 -12.63
CA ARG A 98 -12.80 1.40 -11.93
C ARG A 98 -13.72 2.50 -11.43
N SER A 99 -14.62 2.99 -12.29
CA SER A 99 -15.57 4.02 -11.87
C SER A 99 -16.45 3.56 -10.71
N LEU A 100 -16.78 2.28 -10.63
CA LEU A 100 -17.59 1.74 -9.53
C LEU A 100 -16.80 1.47 -8.23
N HIS A 101 -15.57 0.96 -8.34
CA HIS A 101 -14.85 0.38 -7.19
C HIS A 101 -13.66 1.22 -6.71
N GLU A 102 -13.07 2.05 -7.56
CA GLU A 102 -11.88 2.84 -7.18
C GLU A 102 -12.13 3.75 -5.95
N PRO A 103 -13.29 4.40 -5.76
CA PRO A 103 -13.55 5.22 -4.57
C PRO A 103 -13.42 4.44 -3.25
N GLU A 104 -13.99 3.23 -3.19
CA GLU A 104 -13.91 2.37 -2.01
C GLU A 104 -12.48 1.88 -1.76
N ILE A 105 -11.77 1.50 -2.84
CA ILE A 105 -10.37 1.09 -2.75
C ILE A 105 -9.49 2.24 -2.23
N LEU A 106 -9.68 3.45 -2.73
CA LEU A 106 -8.97 4.66 -2.28
C LEU A 106 -9.26 4.94 -0.80
N ALA A 107 -10.53 4.86 -0.39
CA ALA A 107 -10.90 5.04 1.02
C ALA A 107 -10.24 3.99 1.93
N ALA A 108 -10.26 2.71 1.54
CA ALA A 108 -9.65 1.63 2.31
C ALA A 108 -8.12 1.79 2.44
N LYS A 109 -7.44 2.13 1.34
CA LYS A 109 -5.97 2.35 1.34
C LYS A 109 -5.57 3.53 2.22
N ARG A 110 -6.31 4.64 2.16
CA ARG A 110 -6.06 5.82 3.00
C ARG A 110 -6.37 5.56 4.46
N ALA A 111 -7.45 4.85 4.77
CA ALA A 111 -7.74 4.43 6.14
C ALA A 111 -6.60 3.57 6.71
N ALA A 112 -6.06 2.64 5.92
CA ALA A 112 -4.92 1.84 6.31
C ALA A 112 -3.65 2.68 6.55
N ALA A 113 -3.34 3.62 5.64
CA ALA A 113 -2.24 4.56 5.80
C ALA A 113 -2.39 5.43 7.06
N GLN A 114 -3.59 5.97 7.30
CA GLN A 114 -3.88 6.79 8.47
C GLN A 114 -3.70 6.00 9.77
N ARG A 115 -4.15 4.74 9.82
CA ARG A 115 -3.92 3.87 10.98
C ARG A 115 -2.46 3.66 11.30
N VAL A 116 -1.58 3.56 10.30
CA VAL A 116 -0.12 3.56 10.53
C VAL A 116 0.33 4.90 11.11
N LEU A 117 -0.11 6.03 10.53
CA LEU A 117 0.26 7.36 11.02
C LEU A 117 -0.27 7.65 12.44
N ASP A 118 -1.38 7.07 12.85
CA ASP A 118 -1.94 7.26 14.20
C ASP A 118 -1.19 6.41 15.24
N THR A 119 -0.62 5.27 14.83
CA THR A 119 -0.03 4.28 15.74
C THR A 119 1.50 4.26 15.74
N VAL A 120 2.17 4.87 14.75
CA VAL A 120 3.63 5.07 14.76
C VAL A 120 4.00 6.25 15.67
N PRO A 121 4.80 6.05 16.74
CA PRO A 121 5.24 7.15 17.60
C PRO A 121 6.18 8.12 16.85
N ASN A 122 5.96 9.43 16.98
CA ASN A 122 6.73 10.46 16.27
C ASN A 122 8.25 10.40 16.53
N GLY A 123 8.68 10.05 17.74
CA GLY A 123 10.10 9.92 18.12
C GLY A 123 10.63 8.49 18.08
N GLY A 124 9.90 7.56 17.45
CA GLY A 124 10.13 6.13 17.61
C GLY A 124 9.79 5.63 19.02
N GLY A 125 10.20 4.39 19.33
CA GLY A 125 9.88 3.71 20.57
C GLY A 125 8.90 2.55 20.37
N ARG A 126 8.18 2.21 21.43
CA ARG A 126 7.30 1.02 21.48
C ARG A 126 6.04 1.23 20.67
N ILE A 127 5.63 0.18 19.96
CA ILE A 127 4.39 0.10 19.20
C ILE A 127 3.58 -1.06 19.77
N GLU A 128 2.29 -0.85 19.98
CA GLU A 128 1.33 -1.88 20.31
C GLU A 128 0.12 -1.73 19.39
N LEU A 129 -0.16 -2.74 18.59
CA LEU A 129 -1.26 -2.75 17.63
C LEU A 129 -2.35 -3.72 18.08
N THR A 130 -3.61 -3.34 17.81
CA THR A 130 -4.70 -4.30 17.74
C THR A 130 -4.53 -5.21 16.51
N GLU A 131 -5.32 -6.28 16.41
CA GLU A 131 -5.31 -7.13 15.20
C GLU A 131 -5.78 -6.36 13.96
N GLU A 132 -6.76 -5.47 14.13
CA GLU A 132 -7.27 -4.61 13.07
C GLU A 132 -6.20 -3.63 12.57
N ASP A 133 -5.47 -2.99 13.49
CA ASP A 133 -4.37 -2.09 13.14
C ASP A 133 -3.21 -2.86 12.51
N ALA A 134 -2.92 -4.08 12.96
CA ALA A 134 -1.90 -4.94 12.36
C ALA A 134 -2.22 -5.30 10.91
N HIS A 135 -3.49 -5.57 10.58
CA HIS A 135 -3.93 -5.76 9.20
C HIS A 135 -3.80 -4.48 8.37
N ALA A 136 -4.20 -3.33 8.92
CA ALA A 136 -4.04 -2.03 8.27
C ALA A 136 -2.55 -1.72 7.99
N TRP A 137 -1.67 -1.98 8.95
CA TRP A 137 -0.23 -1.87 8.78
C TRP A 137 0.30 -2.77 7.66
N ALA A 138 -0.11 -4.03 7.62
CA ALA A 138 0.33 -4.96 6.58
C ALA A 138 -0.10 -4.46 5.18
N ALA A 139 -1.31 -3.91 5.04
CA ALA A 139 -1.79 -3.33 3.80
C ALA A 139 -1.03 -2.05 3.40
N ALA A 140 -0.86 -1.10 4.31
CA ALA A 140 -0.19 0.17 4.03
C ALA A 140 1.31 -0.02 3.74
N VAL A 141 2.01 -0.87 4.50
CA VAL A 141 3.42 -1.18 4.24
C VAL A 141 3.58 -1.88 2.88
N ASN A 142 2.63 -2.77 2.52
CA ASN A 142 2.61 -3.38 1.21
C ASN A 142 2.47 -2.34 0.09
N ASP A 143 1.59 -1.35 0.25
CA ASP A 143 1.41 -0.28 -0.73
C ASP A 143 2.70 0.55 -0.90
N VAL A 144 3.37 0.92 0.19
CA VAL A 144 4.69 1.58 0.12
C VAL A 144 5.69 0.71 -0.63
N ARG A 145 5.74 -0.60 -0.35
CA ARG A 145 6.65 -1.53 -1.03
C ARG A 145 6.33 -1.67 -2.52
N LEU A 146 5.07 -1.73 -2.90
CA LEU A 146 4.66 -1.81 -4.31
C LEU A 146 5.08 -0.55 -5.07
N ALA A 147 4.94 0.63 -4.44
CA ALA A 147 5.38 1.89 -5.01
C ALA A 147 6.91 1.95 -5.18
N LEU A 148 7.67 1.67 -4.11
CA LEU A 148 9.13 1.61 -4.16
C LEU A 148 9.63 0.57 -5.17
N GLY A 149 9.03 -0.63 -5.17
CA GLY A 149 9.40 -1.70 -6.09
C GLY A 149 9.16 -1.32 -7.55
N THR A 150 8.12 -0.54 -7.84
CA THR A 150 7.87 -0.02 -9.20
C THR A 150 8.93 0.99 -9.62
N MET A 151 9.31 1.91 -8.72
CA MET A 151 10.37 2.89 -9.00
C MET A 151 11.76 2.25 -9.16
N LEU A 152 11.99 1.14 -8.46
CA LEU A 152 13.23 0.38 -8.49
C LEU A 152 13.29 -0.68 -9.61
N ASP A 153 12.22 -0.82 -10.39
CA ASP A 153 12.04 -1.90 -11.38
C ASP A 153 12.30 -3.30 -10.80
N ILE A 154 11.80 -3.54 -9.57
CA ILE A 154 11.90 -4.83 -8.88
C ILE A 154 10.86 -5.78 -9.48
N GLY A 155 11.32 -6.65 -10.39
CA GLY A 155 10.58 -7.77 -10.97
C GLY A 155 11.17 -9.13 -10.61
N ALA A 156 10.72 -10.19 -11.28
CA ALA A 156 11.26 -11.55 -11.10
C ALA A 156 12.76 -11.66 -11.44
N ASP A 157 13.23 -10.79 -12.34
CA ASP A 157 14.63 -10.69 -12.78
C ASP A 157 15.31 -9.39 -12.27
N GLY A 158 14.69 -8.72 -11.29
CA GLY A 158 15.22 -7.48 -10.72
C GLY A 158 16.50 -7.73 -9.91
N PRO A 159 17.38 -6.72 -9.77
CA PRO A 159 18.64 -6.89 -9.05
C PRO A 159 18.40 -7.09 -7.54
N ASP A 160 18.91 -8.21 -6.98
CA ASP A 160 18.92 -8.45 -5.53
C ASP A 160 19.74 -7.40 -4.75
N ARG A 161 20.69 -6.76 -5.42
CA ARG A 161 21.55 -5.72 -4.87
C ARG A 161 21.95 -4.72 -5.93
N LEU A 162 21.99 -3.45 -5.56
CA LEU A 162 22.56 -2.37 -6.36
C LEU A 162 23.98 -2.02 -5.86
N PRO A 163 24.89 -1.56 -6.73
CA PRO A 163 26.18 -1.02 -6.30
C PRO A 163 26.00 0.11 -5.28
N PRO A 164 26.89 0.26 -4.28
CA PRO A 164 26.77 1.31 -3.25
C PRO A 164 26.67 2.74 -3.80
N GLU A 165 27.34 3.00 -4.93
CA GLU A 165 27.33 4.28 -5.65
C GLU A 165 26.09 4.50 -6.52
N HIS A 166 25.20 3.51 -6.63
CA HIS A 166 23.99 3.63 -7.43
C HIS A 166 23.02 4.64 -6.77
N PRO A 167 22.44 5.60 -7.52
CA PRO A 167 21.55 6.63 -6.94
C PRO A 167 20.36 6.08 -6.15
N MET A 168 19.88 4.89 -6.52
CA MET A 168 18.76 4.20 -5.88
C MET A 168 19.16 3.19 -4.79
N ALA A 169 20.46 3.04 -4.46
CA ALA A 169 20.91 2.04 -3.49
C ALA A 169 20.19 2.18 -2.13
N GLY A 170 20.08 3.41 -1.62
CA GLY A 170 19.34 3.67 -0.37
C GLY A 170 17.84 3.34 -0.46
N HIS A 171 17.22 3.49 -1.64
CA HIS A 171 15.81 3.14 -1.82
C HIS A 171 15.60 1.61 -1.78
N LEU A 172 16.57 0.85 -2.30
CA LEU A 172 16.56 -0.61 -2.20
C LEU A 172 16.71 -1.07 -0.75
N ASP A 173 17.60 -0.46 0.03
CA ASP A 173 17.74 -0.77 1.46
C ASP A 173 16.44 -0.54 2.23
N VAL A 174 15.74 0.57 1.93
CA VAL A 174 14.42 0.86 2.50
C VAL A 174 13.38 -0.17 2.07
N TYR A 175 13.35 -0.55 0.79
CA TYR A 175 12.45 -1.60 0.29
C TYR A 175 12.68 -2.95 1.01
N GLN A 176 13.94 -3.35 1.20
CA GLN A 176 14.30 -4.58 1.91
C GLN A 176 13.94 -4.50 3.39
N TRP A 177 14.17 -3.35 4.04
CA TRP A 177 13.75 -3.13 5.42
C TRP A 177 12.24 -3.26 5.61
N LEU A 178 11.45 -2.64 4.74
CA LEU A 178 9.98 -2.78 4.74
C LEU A 178 9.54 -4.22 4.47
N THR A 179 10.30 -4.95 3.65
CA THR A 179 10.06 -6.37 3.36
C THR A 179 10.12 -7.21 4.63
N VAL A 180 11.20 -7.06 5.39
CA VAL A 180 11.39 -7.76 6.67
C VAL A 180 10.36 -7.31 7.71
N LEU A 181 10.05 -6.02 7.77
CA LEU A 181 9.04 -5.46 8.67
C LEU A 181 7.66 -6.12 8.46
N GLN A 182 7.23 -6.20 7.19
CA GLN A 182 5.95 -6.80 6.82
C GLN A 182 5.95 -8.31 7.05
N GLU A 183 7.03 -9.00 6.68
CA GLU A 183 7.17 -10.45 6.90
C GLU A 183 6.96 -10.79 8.39
N TYR A 184 7.66 -10.11 9.29
CA TYR A 184 7.51 -10.37 10.73
C TYR A 184 6.11 -10.05 11.26
N LEU A 185 5.44 -9.03 10.71
CA LEU A 185 4.06 -8.70 11.10
C LEU A 185 3.10 -9.80 10.64
N VAL A 186 3.20 -10.21 9.38
CA VAL A 186 2.36 -11.26 8.79
C VAL A 186 2.58 -12.59 9.50
N LEU A 187 3.82 -12.99 9.77
CA LEU A 187 4.12 -14.20 10.54
C LEU A 187 3.49 -14.16 11.93
N SER A 188 3.52 -13.00 12.60
CA SER A 188 2.87 -12.81 13.90
C SER A 188 1.34 -12.91 13.79
N LEU A 189 0.74 -12.31 12.77
CA LEU A 189 -0.72 -12.37 12.51
C LEU A 189 -1.19 -13.82 12.35
N ILE A 190 -0.45 -14.64 11.60
CA ILE A 190 -0.79 -16.06 11.40
C ILE A 190 -0.32 -17.00 12.53
N GLY A 191 0.24 -16.45 13.62
CA GLY A 191 0.68 -17.23 14.78
C GLY A 191 1.94 -18.09 14.54
N LYS A 192 2.73 -17.81 13.51
CA LYS A 192 3.98 -18.53 13.22
C LYS A 192 5.19 -17.77 13.79
N PRO A 193 6.19 -18.47 14.35
CA PRO A 193 7.41 -17.82 14.79
C PRO A 193 8.18 -17.25 13.60
N ALA A 194 8.58 -15.99 13.69
CA ALA A 194 9.57 -15.39 12.81
C ALA A 194 10.90 -16.12 12.97
N ARG A 195 11.29 -16.93 11.97
CA ARG A 195 12.54 -17.69 11.97
C ARG A 195 13.77 -16.79 12.16
#